data_AF-A0A929CQK2-F1
#
_entry.id   AF-A0A929CQK2-F1
#
_cell.length_a   1.000
_cell.length_b   1.000
_cell.length_c   1.000
_cell.angle_alpha   90.00
_cell.angle_beta   90.00
_cell.angle_gamma   90.00
#
_symmetry.space_group_name_H-M   'P 1'
#
loop_
_entity.id
_entity.type
_entity.pdbx_description
1 polymer ?
#
loop_
_entity_poly.entity_id
_entity_poly.type
_entity_poly.pdbx_seq_one_letter_code
_entity_poly.pdbx_strand_id
1 'polypeptide(L)'
;MIKDLLQTLITANEAQILAINNALIALSSGIQTYRLDTGQNITNVTRFDINDLNNTLQSLINQNSIYCNRLNGRGTIIGRPAC
;
A
#
# COMPACT_ATOMS: atom_id res chain seq x y z
N MET A 1 -16.23 -9.29 16.65
CA MET A 1 -15.26 -9.91 15.71
C MET A 1 -14.54 -8.82 14.92
N ILE A 2 -13.84 -7.89 15.59
CA ILE A 2 -13.18 -6.73 14.97
C ILE A 2 -11.73 -7.05 14.56
N LYS A 3 -11.09 -7.99 15.28
CA LYS A 3 -9.73 -8.43 15.00
C LYS A 3 -9.62 -9.18 13.66
N ASP A 4 -10.57 -10.06 13.35
CA ASP A 4 -10.64 -10.74 12.06
C ASP A 4 -10.75 -9.76 10.88
N LEU A 5 -11.60 -8.74 10.99
CA LEU A 5 -11.74 -7.71 9.96
C LEU A 5 -10.42 -6.97 9.72
N LEU A 6 -9.72 -6.57 10.79
CA LEU A 6 -8.42 -5.90 10.69
C LEU A 6 -7.37 -6.80 10.04
N GLN A 7 -7.37 -8.09 10.39
CA GLN A 7 -6.47 -9.07 9.78
C GLN A 7 -6.73 -9.21 8.27
N THR A 8 -7.99 -9.31 7.85
CA THR A 8 -8.36 -9.38 6.43
C THR A 8 -7.92 -8.12 5.67
N LEU A 9 -8.10 -6.94 6.27
CA LEU A 9 -7.66 -5.67 5.67
C LEU A 9 -6.12 -5.58 5.55
N ILE A 10 -5.39 -6.06 6.56
CA ILE A 10 -3.92 -6.12 6.53
C ILE A 10 -3.47 -7.03 5.38
N THR A 11 -4.00 -8.26 5.29
CA THR A 11 -3.62 -9.19 4.21
C THR A 11 -3.96 -8.64 2.82
N ALA A 12 -5.10 -7.97 2.67
CA ALA A 12 -5.47 -7.32 1.41
C ALA A 12 -4.50 -6.18 1.03
N ASN A 13 -4.14 -5.34 2.01
CA ASN A 13 -3.18 -4.25 1.79
C ASN A 13 -1.78 -4.77 1.48
N GLU A 14 -1.31 -5.84 2.14
CA GLU A 14 -0.02 -6.47 1.85
C GLU A 14 0.04 -7.01 0.42
N ALA A 15 -1.03 -7.64 -0.07
CA ALA A 15 -1.12 -8.10 -1.45
C ALA A 15 -1.03 -6.94 -2.46
N GLN A 16 -1.71 -5.83 -2.18
CA GLN A 16 -1.65 -4.62 -3.02
C GLN A 16 -0.26 -3.97 -3.01
N ILE A 17 0.39 -3.87 -1.84
CA ILE A 17 1.76 -3.37 -1.70
C ILE A 17 2.71 -4.21 -2.56
N LEU A 18 2.59 -5.54 -2.51
CA LEU A 18 3.44 -6.44 -3.29
C LEU A 18 3.20 -6.29 -4.81
N ALA A 19 1.95 -6.15 -5.23
CA ALA A 19 1.61 -5.92 -6.64
C ALA A 19 2.21 -4.60 -7.17
N ILE A 20 2.06 -3.51 -6.42
CA ILE A 20 2.61 -2.19 -6.79
C ILE A 20 4.13 -2.22 -6.80
N ASN A 21 4.77 -2.87 -5.82
CA ASN A 21 6.22 -2.96 -5.76
C ASN A 21 6.78 -3.76 -6.95
N ASN A 22 6.13 -4.85 -7.33
CA ASN A 22 6.48 -5.60 -8.55
C ASN A 22 6.33 -4.75 -9.82
N ALA A 23 5.26 -3.96 -9.93
CA ALA A 23 5.08 -3.03 -11.04
C ALA A 23 6.20 -1.98 -11.08
N LEU A 24 6.57 -1.40 -9.94
CA LEU A 24 7.69 -0.44 -9.84
C LEU A 24 9.02 -1.05 -10.27
N ILE A 25 9.32 -2.28 -9.85
CA ILE A 25 10.53 -3.00 -10.26
C ILE A 25 10.53 -3.25 -11.77
N ALA A 26 9.41 -3.70 -12.33
CA ALA A 26 9.25 -3.96 -13.75
C ALA A 26 9.37 -2.68 -14.61
N LEU A 27 8.74 -1.59 -14.18
CA LEU A 27 8.84 -0.30 -14.85
C LEU A 27 10.26 0.31 -14.72
N SER A 28 10.96 0.02 -13.62
CA SER A 28 12.35 0.44 -13.43
C SER A 28 13.32 -0.37 -14.29
N SER A 29 13.04 -1.65 -14.56
CA SER A 29 13.90 -2.53 -15.36
C SER A 29 13.85 -2.26 -16.87
N GLY A 30 12.93 -1.42 -17.33
CA GLY A 30 12.86 -0.98 -18.74
C GLY A 30 11.54 -1.28 -19.45
N ILE A 31 10.56 -1.88 -18.76
CA ILE A 31 9.21 -2.08 -19.31
C ILE A 31 8.49 -0.73 -19.35
N GLN A 32 7.90 -0.37 -20.50
CA GLN A 32 7.19 0.91 -20.67
C GLN A 32 5.79 0.89 -20.05
N THR A 33 5.11 -0.25 -20.12
CA THR A 33 3.72 -0.43 -19.67
C THR A 33 3.62 -1.73 -18.90
N TYR A 34 3.14 -1.67 -17.67
CA TYR A 34 2.91 -2.83 -16.81
C TYR A 34 1.41 -2.94 -16.50
N ARG A 35 0.85 -4.14 -16.64
CA ARG A 35 -0.53 -4.41 -16.25
C ARG A 35 -0.57 -4.71 -14.77
N LEU A 36 -0.99 -3.73 -13.97
CA LEU A 36 -1.15 -3.86 -12.54
C LEU A 36 -2.54 -4.43 -12.24
N ASP A 37 -2.57 -5.62 -11.64
CA ASP A 37 -3.77 -6.22 -11.09
C ASP A 37 -3.71 -6.14 -9.57
N THR A 38 -4.60 -5.36 -8.98
CA THR A 38 -4.72 -5.17 -7.52
C THR A 38 -5.76 -6.09 -6.89
N GLY A 39 -6.33 -7.03 -7.66
CA GLY A 39 -7.45 -7.89 -7.29
C GLY A 39 -8.81 -7.16 -7.23
N GLN A 40 -8.79 -5.83 -7.07
CA GLN A 40 -9.99 -4.97 -7.13
C GLN A 40 -10.13 -4.28 -8.49
N ASN A 41 -9.02 -3.91 -9.10
CA ASN A 41 -9.01 -3.27 -10.41
C ASN A 41 -7.75 -3.64 -11.19
N ILE A 42 -7.90 -3.72 -12.51
CA ILE A 42 -6.81 -3.95 -13.47
C ILE A 42 -6.56 -2.64 -14.18
N THR A 43 -5.35 -2.10 -14.02
CA THR A 43 -4.95 -0.84 -14.65
C THR A 43 -3.61 -1.02 -15.35
N ASN A 44 -3.47 -0.37 -16.50
CA ASN A 44 -2.19 -0.30 -17.18
C ASN A 44 -1.46 0.93 -16.66
N VAL A 45 -0.31 0.71 -16.06
CA VAL A 45 0.55 1.76 -15.51
C VAL A 45 1.82 1.86 -16.34
N THR A 46 2.31 3.07 -16.51
CA THR A 46 3.47 3.37 -17.35
C THR A 46 4.63 3.89 -16.52
N ARG A 47 5.81 4.04 -17.14
CA ARG A 47 6.97 4.63 -16.44
C ARG A 47 6.73 6.06 -15.97
N PHE A 48 5.82 6.80 -16.61
CA PHE A 48 5.46 8.15 -16.18
C PHE A 48 4.71 8.16 -14.84
N ASP A 49 4.03 7.05 -14.53
CA ASP A 49 3.21 6.90 -13.33
C ASP A 49 4.01 6.41 -12.11
N ILE A 50 5.35 6.26 -12.24
CA ILE A 50 6.22 5.75 -11.15
C ILE A 50 6.10 6.61 -9.89
N ASN A 51 6.01 7.92 -10.03
CA ASN A 51 5.85 8.82 -8.88
C ASN A 51 4.51 8.60 -8.17
N ASP A 52 3.43 8.46 -8.94
CA ASP A 52 2.09 8.23 -8.40
C ASP A 52 1.98 6.84 -7.76
N LEU A 53 2.62 5.83 -8.35
CA LEU A 53 2.74 4.49 -7.78
C LEU A 53 3.51 4.50 -6.45
N ASN A 54 4.61 5.25 -6.37
CA ASN A 54 5.37 5.41 -5.12
C ASN A 54 4.55 6.12 -4.04
N ASN A 55 3.81 7.18 -4.40
CA ASN A 55 2.91 7.88 -3.47
C ASN A 55 1.81 6.94 -2.95
N THR A 56 1.22 6.14 -3.84
CA THR A 56 0.21 5.14 -3.50
C THR A 56 0.79 4.06 -2.58
N LEU A 57 2.00 3.58 -2.88
CA LEU A 57 2.72 2.62 -2.05
C LEU A 57 2.94 3.15 -0.63
N GLN A 58 3.43 4.38 -0.49
CA GLN A 58 3.64 5.01 0.82
C GLN A 58 2.33 5.15 1.60
N SER A 59 1.24 5.55 0.92
CA SER A 59 -0.09 5.63 1.53
C SER A 59 -0.56 4.28 2.06
N LEU A 60 -0.42 3.20 1.27
CA LEU A 60 -0.80 1.85 1.68
C LEU A 60 0.05 1.35 2.86
N ILE A 61 1.35 1.61 2.88
CA ILE A 61 2.23 1.27 4.00
C ILE A 61 1.79 2.00 5.28
N ASN A 62 1.48 3.30 5.18
CA ASN A 62 0.99 4.08 6.32
C ASN A 62 -0.34 3.54 6.84
N GLN A 63 -1.29 3.22 5.96
CA GLN A 63 -2.56 2.60 6.33
C GLN A 63 -2.35 1.23 7.01
N ASN A 64 -1.45 0.42 6.48
CA ASN A 64 -1.14 -0.89 7.05
C ASN A 64 -0.52 -0.75 8.46
N SER A 65 0.37 0.24 8.66
CA SER A 65 0.90 0.59 9.98
C SER A 65 -0.22 0.97 10.96
N ILE A 66 -1.19 1.77 10.53
CA ILE A 66 -2.36 2.13 11.35
C ILE A 66 -3.17 0.87 11.71
N TYR A 67 -3.44 -0.01 10.76
CA TYR A 67 -4.20 -1.25 11.03
C TYR A 67 -3.46 -2.19 11.99
N CYS A 68 -2.16 -2.37 11.80
CA CYS A 68 -1.30 -3.14 12.71
C CYS A 68 -1.29 -2.55 14.13
N ASN A 69 -1.22 -1.22 14.26
CA ASN A 69 -1.29 -0.55 15.55
C ASN A 69 -2.66 -0.75 16.23
N ARG A 70 -3.75 -0.66 15.47
CA ARG A 70 -5.11 -0.92 15.95
C ARG A 70 -5.33 -2.38 16.36
N LEU A 71 -4.77 -3.33 15.61
CA LEU A 71 -4.85 -4.77 15.92
C LEU A 71 -4.11 -5.10 17.21
N ASN A 72 -2.90 -4.55 17.40
CA ASN A 72 -2.05 -4.80 18.56
C ASN A 72 -2.38 -3.92 19.79
N GLY A 73 -3.39 -3.05 19.69
CA GLY A 73 -3.80 -2.16 20.78
C GLY A 73 -2.76 -1.10 21.17
N ARG A 74 -1.76 -0.86 20.32
CA ARG A 74 -0.78 0.21 20.52
C ARG A 74 -1.34 1.47 19.91
N GLY A 75 -1.94 2.32 20.75
CA GLY A 75 -2.47 3.61 20.32
C GLY A 75 -1.40 4.41 19.59
N THR A 76 -1.72 4.86 18.37
CA THR A 76 -0.89 5.81 17.63
C THR A 76 -0.69 7.02 18.55
N ILE A 77 0.54 7.28 18.99
CA ILE A 77 0.87 8.49 19.72
C ILE A 77 0.70 9.63 18.72
N ILE A 78 -0.46 10.28 18.73
CA ILE A 78 -0.67 11.53 17.99
C ILE A 78 0.14 12.57 18.74
N GLY A 79 1.40 12.75 18.32
CA GLY A 79 2.23 13.86 18.79
C GLY A 79 1.53 15.16 18.43
N ARG A 80 0.91 15.79 19.42
CA ARG A 80 0.42 17.17 19.28
C ARG A 80 1.65 18.03 18.98
N PRO A 81 1.69 18.78 17.86
CA PRO A 81 2.83 19.66 17.60
C PRO A 81 2.96 20.64 18.78
N ALA A 82 4.18 20.72 19.33
CA ALA A 82 4.50 21.74 20.31
C ALA A 82 4.35 23.10 19.60
N CYS A 83 3.51 23.94 20.19
CA CYS A 83 3.36 25.34 19.81
C CYS A 83 4.67 26.11 20.01
#